data_AF-A0AA38MSL5-F1
#
_entry.id   AF-A0AA38MSL5-F1
#
_cell.length_a   1.000
_cell.length_b   1.000
_cell.length_c   1.000
_cell.angle_alpha   90.00
_cell.angle_beta   90.00
_cell.angle_gamma   90.00
#
_symmetry.space_group_name_H-M   'P 1'
#
loop_
_entity.id
_entity.type
_entity.pdbx_description
1 polymer ?
#
loop_
_entity_poly.entity_id
_entity_poly.type
_entity_poly.pdbx_seq_one_letter_code
_entity_poly.pdbx_strand_id
1 'polypeptide(L)'
;MWKTFQHEDKLYMLKIIYEEDLELYLTDLQNLWIQKLSKEAVLLKFQECNPLFDIKIDEAVAEVVELINQIAEAGNLILSTNGDELQLSAESEKSEVKIKFQFDFIKSTQDMFLKEVTVPLIQTVKHLEACQSILCNLVKKKDRELEEYKLEKGLISRDDLITERFDDAMLNNIDDKSMMNVFGQSKPFWDSFTRQYGTIETKIEDIKMDPWNHMKRKRKVYSAKTAIKKGKGINYDKEKSE
;
A
#
# COMPACT_ATOMS: atom_id res chain seq x y z
N MET A 1 -3.99 13.01 1.21
CA MET A 1 -3.09 11.83 1.21
C MET A 1 -1.67 12.30 0.94
N TRP A 2 -0.64 11.61 1.44
CA TRP A 2 0.75 11.89 1.08
C TRP A 2 1.04 11.45 -0.36
N LYS A 3 1.76 12.28 -1.09
CA LYS A 3 2.27 12.06 -2.44
C LYS A 3 3.79 12.13 -2.40
N THR A 4 4.47 11.47 -3.33
CA THR A 4 5.93 11.40 -3.35
C THR A 4 6.49 11.89 -4.67
N PHE A 5 7.62 12.57 -4.64
CA PHE A 5 8.37 12.94 -5.83
C PHE A 5 9.88 12.90 -5.52
N GLN A 6 10.70 12.79 -6.58
CA GLN A 6 12.15 12.78 -6.46
C GLN A 6 12.73 14.05 -7.06
N HIS A 7 13.72 14.63 -6.40
CA HIS A 7 14.45 15.79 -6.89
C HIS A 7 15.90 15.72 -6.38
N GLU A 8 16.88 15.85 -7.29
CA GLU A 8 18.31 15.80 -6.96
C GLU A 8 18.69 14.60 -6.06
N ASP A 9 18.25 13.40 -6.44
CA ASP A 9 18.46 12.13 -5.70
C ASP A 9 17.85 12.06 -4.29
N LYS A 10 17.05 13.05 -3.88
CA LYS A 10 16.31 13.05 -2.61
C LYS A 10 14.83 12.74 -2.85
N LEU A 11 14.26 11.97 -1.91
CA LEU A 11 12.84 11.67 -1.88
C LEU A 11 12.12 12.73 -1.03
N TYR A 12 11.07 13.30 -1.59
CA TYR A 12 10.18 14.22 -0.88
C TYR A 12 8.77 13.65 -0.82
N MET A 13 8.06 13.95 0.27
CA MET A 13 6.65 13.66 0.46
C MET A 13 5.87 14.94 0.64
N LEU A 14 4.77 15.10 -0.09
CA LEU A 14 3.89 16.26 -0.05
C LEU A 14 2.47 15.82 0.32
N LYS A 15 1.86 16.47 1.30
CA LYS A 15 0.47 16.29 1.69
C LYS A 15 -0.25 17.63 1.58
N ILE A 16 -1.44 17.56 0.99
CA ILE A 16 -2.37 18.68 0.92
C ILE A 16 -3.60 18.38 1.76
N ILE A 17 -4.06 19.38 2.49
CA ILE A 17 -5.35 19.41 3.19
C ILE A 17 -6.10 20.62 2.65
N TYR A 18 -7.31 20.38 2.16
CA TYR A 18 -8.20 21.41 1.65
C TYR A 18 -9.53 21.31 2.39
N GLU A 19 -9.77 22.25 3.31
CA GLU A 19 -11.02 22.38 4.05
C GLU A 19 -11.60 23.78 3.82
N GLU A 20 -11.18 24.77 4.59
CA GLU A 20 -11.48 26.20 4.36
C GLU A 20 -10.29 26.90 3.70
N ASP A 21 -9.10 26.69 4.24
CA ASP A 21 -7.83 27.14 3.69
C ASP A 21 -7.01 25.96 3.14
N LEU A 22 -5.99 26.29 2.35
CA LEU A 22 -5.06 25.32 1.79
C LEU A 22 -3.87 25.14 2.74
N GLU A 23 -3.74 23.96 3.33
CA GLU A 23 -2.55 23.59 4.11
C GLU A 23 -1.71 22.55 3.37
N LEU A 24 -0.42 22.84 3.25
CA LEU A 24 0.55 22.03 2.54
C LEU A 24 1.67 21.62 3.49
N TYR A 25 2.03 20.34 3.44
CA TYR A 25 3.06 19.73 4.27
C TYR A 25 4.06 19.05 3.35
N LEU A 26 5.32 19.48 3.39
CA LEU A 26 6.41 18.89 2.63
C LEU A 26 7.44 18.30 3.59
N THR A 27 7.94 17.09 3.33
CA THR A 27 8.99 16.47 4.14
C THR A 27 9.98 15.69 3.30
N ASP A 28 11.25 15.71 3.69
CA ASP A 28 12.34 14.86 3.18
C ASP A 28 12.64 13.69 4.15
N LEU A 29 11.70 13.40 5.06
CA LEU A 29 11.83 12.47 6.20
C LEU A 29 12.84 12.90 7.28
N GLN A 30 13.48 14.07 7.14
CA GLN A 30 14.36 14.64 8.16
C GLN A 30 13.77 15.92 8.76
N ASN A 31 13.16 16.75 7.92
CA ASN A 31 12.54 18.01 8.24
C ASN A 31 11.10 18.03 7.72
N LEU A 32 10.26 18.85 8.35
CA LEU A 32 8.92 19.19 7.87
C LEU A 32 8.93 20.67 7.49
N TRP A 33 8.37 21.01 6.36
CA TRP A 33 8.03 22.38 6.01
C TRP A 33 6.52 22.47 5.78
N ILE A 34 5.92 23.56 6.27
CA ILE A 34 4.48 23.78 6.21
C ILE A 34 4.23 25.11 5.51
N GLN A 35 3.19 25.13 4.69
CA GLN A 35 2.65 26.34 4.11
C GLN A 35 1.14 26.37 4.35
N LYS A 36 0.61 27.51 4.80
CA LYS A 36 -0.82 27.77 4.91
C LYS A 36 -1.17 28.94 4.01
N LEU A 37 -2.14 28.76 3.14
CA LEU A 37 -2.60 29.78 2.19
C LEU A 37 -4.12 29.88 2.25
N SER A 38 -4.62 31.12 2.36
CA SER A 38 -6.04 31.37 2.11
C SER A 38 -6.35 31.26 0.63
N LYS A 39 -7.62 31.03 0.27
CA LYS A 39 -8.06 30.94 -1.13
C LYS A 39 -7.71 32.20 -1.93
N GLU A 40 -7.83 33.37 -1.31
CA GLU A 40 -7.45 34.66 -1.91
C GLU A 40 -5.94 34.74 -2.16
N ALA A 41 -5.12 34.29 -1.21
CA ALA A 41 -3.67 34.24 -1.36
C ALA A 41 -3.24 33.27 -2.46
N VAL A 42 -3.97 32.15 -2.64
CA VAL A 42 -3.74 31.22 -3.75
C VAL A 42 -4.01 31.92 -5.09
N LEU A 43 -5.14 32.63 -5.22
CA LEU A 43 -5.45 33.35 -6.46
C LEU A 43 -4.39 34.41 -6.78
N LEU A 44 -4.00 35.22 -5.80
CA LEU A 44 -2.99 36.27 -5.98
C LEU A 44 -1.66 35.66 -6.45
N LYS A 45 -1.15 34.62 -5.76
CA LYS A 45 0.07 33.93 -6.18
C LYS A 45 -0.05 33.27 -7.55
N PHE A 46 -1.22 32.72 -7.87
CA PHE A 46 -1.46 32.12 -9.17
C PHE A 46 -1.38 33.17 -10.29
N GLN A 47 -2.00 34.34 -10.09
CA GLN A 47 -1.98 35.47 -11.04
C GLN A 47 -0.58 36.08 -11.16
N GLU A 48 0.19 36.16 -10.08
CA GLU A 48 1.59 36.58 -10.10
C GLU A 48 2.46 35.64 -10.94
N CYS A 49 2.25 34.32 -10.82
CA CYS A 49 3.00 33.33 -11.58
C CYS A 49 2.52 33.20 -13.04
N ASN A 50 1.24 33.50 -13.30
CA ASN A 50 0.60 33.34 -14.61
C ASN A 50 -0.21 34.60 -15.00
N PRO A 51 0.46 35.71 -15.37
CA PRO A 51 -0.21 37.00 -15.62
C PRO A 51 -1.22 36.99 -16.78
N LEU A 52 -1.16 35.98 -17.64
CA LEU A 52 -2.02 35.82 -18.82
C LEU A 52 -3.33 35.10 -18.49
N PHE A 53 -3.49 34.56 -17.27
CA PHE A 53 -4.67 33.83 -16.86
C PHE A 53 -5.59 34.71 -16.02
N ASP A 54 -6.81 34.94 -16.53
CA ASP A 54 -7.91 35.52 -15.76
C ASP A 54 -8.86 34.39 -15.36
N ILE A 55 -8.66 33.88 -14.14
CA ILE A 55 -9.41 32.73 -13.59
C ILE A 55 -10.05 33.08 -12.25
N LYS A 56 -11.12 32.35 -11.91
CA LYS A 56 -11.81 32.52 -10.63
C LYS A 56 -11.04 31.84 -9.50
N ILE A 57 -11.31 32.25 -8.26
CA ILE A 57 -10.70 31.70 -7.05
C ILE A 57 -10.84 30.17 -6.99
N ASP A 58 -12.04 29.64 -7.20
CA ASP A 58 -12.30 28.20 -7.11
C ASP A 58 -11.58 27.39 -8.20
N GLU A 59 -11.43 27.97 -9.39
CA GLU A 59 -10.68 27.37 -10.51
C GLU A 59 -9.18 27.36 -10.22
N ALA A 60 -8.64 28.47 -9.70
CA ALA A 60 -7.23 28.56 -9.30
C ALA A 60 -6.87 27.53 -8.22
N VAL A 61 -7.74 27.37 -7.22
CA VAL A 61 -7.55 26.36 -6.18
C VAL A 61 -7.62 24.95 -6.76
N ALA A 62 -8.56 24.66 -7.65
CA ALA A 62 -8.67 23.36 -8.30
C ALA A 62 -7.41 23.00 -9.11
N GLU A 63 -6.89 23.96 -9.89
CA GLU A 63 -5.65 23.80 -10.67
C GLU A 63 -4.43 23.54 -9.78
N VAL A 64 -4.30 24.26 -8.66
CA VAL A 64 -3.20 24.07 -7.71
C VAL A 64 -3.29 22.70 -7.02
N VAL A 65 -4.50 22.27 -6.63
CA VAL A 65 -4.75 20.94 -6.08
C VAL A 65 -4.41 19.86 -7.11
N GLU A 66 -4.76 20.06 -8.37
CA GLU A 66 -4.45 19.13 -9.45
C GLU A 66 -2.94 19.04 -9.72
N LEU A 67 -2.25 20.19 -9.78
CA LEU A 67 -0.80 20.27 -9.93
C LEU A 67 -0.08 19.49 -8.83
N ILE A 68 -0.52 19.62 -7.58
CA ILE A 68 0.04 18.87 -6.45
C ILE A 68 -0.25 17.37 -6.55
N ASN A 69 -1.47 17.01 -6.95
CA ASN A 69 -1.83 15.60 -7.13
C ASN A 69 -1.01 14.92 -8.22
N GLN A 70 -0.53 15.69 -9.19
CA GLN A 70 0.27 15.25 -10.33
C GLN A 70 1.74 15.64 -10.19
N ILE A 71 2.21 16.00 -8.99
CA ILE A 71 3.57 16.51 -8.81
C ILE A 71 4.66 15.52 -9.21
N ALA A 72 4.37 14.21 -9.15
CA ALA A 72 5.29 13.18 -9.62
C ALA A 72 5.47 13.16 -11.15
N GLU A 73 4.51 13.72 -11.89
CA GLU A 73 4.48 13.84 -13.36
C GLU A 73 4.72 15.28 -13.81
N ALA A 74 5.07 16.20 -12.90
CA ALA A 74 5.34 17.58 -13.24
C ALA A 74 6.61 17.68 -14.10
N GLY A 75 6.53 18.38 -15.23
CA GLY A 75 7.61 18.44 -16.22
C GLY A 75 8.83 19.20 -15.71
N ASN A 76 8.63 20.21 -14.86
CA ASN A 76 9.72 20.96 -14.26
C ASN A 76 9.45 21.26 -12.78
N LEU A 77 10.34 20.76 -11.92
CA LEU A 77 10.33 20.97 -10.48
C LEU A 77 11.64 21.64 -10.08
N ILE A 78 11.56 22.81 -9.49
CA ILE A 78 12.71 23.53 -8.96
C ILE A 78 12.51 23.67 -7.46
N LEU A 79 13.41 23.07 -6.68
CA LEU A 79 13.50 23.27 -5.24
C LEU A 79 14.67 24.17 -4.92
N SER A 80 14.42 25.18 -4.09
CA SER A 80 15.47 26.01 -3.51
C SER A 80 15.27 26.09 -2.00
N THR A 81 16.38 26.02 -1.26
CA THR A 81 16.37 26.06 0.20
C THR A 81 17.20 27.24 0.66
N ASN A 82 16.64 28.04 1.56
CA ASN A 82 17.31 29.18 2.15
C ASN A 82 17.12 29.15 3.67
N GLY A 83 17.97 28.38 4.35
CA GLY A 83 17.89 28.17 5.79
C GLY A 83 16.60 27.45 6.19
N ASP A 84 15.69 28.18 6.84
CA ASP A 84 14.40 27.65 7.29
C ASP A 84 13.28 27.79 6.25
N GLU A 85 13.53 28.46 5.13
CA GLU A 85 12.58 28.60 4.04
C GLU A 85 12.90 27.62 2.90
N LEU A 86 11.85 27.04 2.32
CA LEU A 86 11.95 26.15 1.18
C LEU A 86 10.95 26.60 0.13
N GLN A 87 11.43 26.89 -1.07
CA GLN A 87 10.59 27.24 -2.20
C GLN A 87 10.56 26.10 -3.21
N LEU A 88 9.35 25.73 -3.62
CA LEU A 88 9.08 24.70 -4.61
C LEU A 88 8.31 25.36 -5.76
N SER A 89 8.95 25.49 -6.91
CA SER A 89 8.27 25.87 -8.14
C SER A 89 7.92 24.62 -8.92
N ALA A 90 6.63 24.47 -9.25
CA ALA A 90 6.13 23.37 -10.07
C ALA A 90 5.49 23.92 -11.34
N GLU A 91 5.76 23.26 -12.46
CA GLU A 91 5.21 23.59 -13.78
C GLU A 91 4.43 22.40 -14.33
N SER A 92 3.18 22.63 -14.74
CA SER A 92 2.36 21.60 -15.39
C SER A 92 2.79 21.40 -16.85
N GLU A 93 2.79 20.14 -17.29
CA GLU A 93 3.15 19.77 -18.67
C GLU A 93 1.92 19.32 -19.49
N LYS A 94 0.73 19.28 -18.90
CA LYS A 94 -0.47 18.69 -19.51
C LYS A 94 -1.17 19.54 -20.57
N SER A 95 -0.90 20.84 -20.62
CA SER A 95 -1.63 21.78 -21.46
C SER A 95 -0.69 22.51 -22.41
N GLU A 96 -1.19 22.97 -23.56
CA GLU A 96 -0.43 23.85 -24.47
C GLU A 96 0.09 25.10 -23.77
N VAL A 97 -0.56 25.49 -22.68
CA VAL A 97 -0.14 26.55 -21.77
C VAL A 97 0.39 25.93 -20.47
N LYS A 98 1.65 26.20 -20.18
CA LYS A 98 2.32 25.74 -18.96
C LYS A 98 1.84 26.55 -17.76
N ILE A 99 1.19 25.88 -16.81
CA ILE A 99 0.77 26.53 -15.56
C ILE A 99 1.93 26.41 -14.58
N LYS A 100 2.40 27.55 -14.07
CA LYS A 100 3.45 27.61 -13.05
C LYS A 100 2.86 27.99 -11.70
N PHE A 101 3.26 27.30 -10.64
CA PHE A 101 2.94 27.74 -9.28
C PHE A 101 4.16 27.63 -8.39
N GLN A 102 4.32 28.61 -7.50
CA GLN A 102 5.38 28.64 -6.50
C GLN A 102 4.80 28.47 -5.10
N PHE A 103 5.28 27.44 -4.41
CA PHE A 103 5.03 27.17 -3.01
C PHE A 103 6.19 27.68 -2.17
N ASP A 104 5.87 28.32 -1.05
CA ASP A 104 6.85 28.89 -0.13
C ASP A 104 6.56 28.29 1.24
N PHE A 105 7.37 27.30 1.62
CA PHE A 105 7.22 26.57 2.86
C PHE A 105 8.17 27.11 3.92
N ILE A 106 7.71 27.08 5.16
CA ILE A 106 8.50 27.46 6.33
C ILE A 106 8.76 26.19 7.14
N LYS A 107 10.00 26.03 7.61
CA LYS A 107 10.40 24.89 8.43
C LYS A 107 9.57 24.84 9.70
N SER A 108 8.99 23.67 9.95
CA SER A 108 8.16 23.41 11.11
C SER A 108 8.99 22.97 12.32
N THR A 109 8.33 22.94 13.48
CA THR A 109 8.93 22.45 14.71
C THR A 109 9.05 20.93 14.72
N GLN A 110 9.97 20.42 15.54
CA GLN A 110 10.15 18.98 15.74
C GLN A 110 8.87 18.31 16.27
N ASP A 111 8.11 19.01 17.13
CA ASP A 111 6.84 18.51 17.65
C ASP A 111 5.80 18.29 16.53
N MET A 112 5.76 19.17 15.53
CA MET A 112 4.88 19.03 14.38
C MET A 112 5.33 17.89 13.47
N PHE A 113 6.64 17.72 13.25
CA PHE A 113 7.16 16.56 12.51
C PHE A 113 6.84 15.24 13.24
N LEU A 114 6.98 15.20 14.57
CA LEU A 114 6.62 14.05 15.38
C LEU A 114 5.14 13.72 15.21
N LYS A 115 4.26 14.71 15.32
CA LYS A 115 2.81 14.53 15.24
C LYS A 115 2.31 14.15 13.83
N GLU A 116 2.80 14.80 12.78
CA GLU A 116 2.28 14.62 11.41
C GLU A 116 2.93 13.48 10.64
N VAL A 117 4.17 13.09 10.99
CA VAL A 117 4.94 12.07 10.25
C VAL A 117 5.23 10.87 11.14
N THR A 118 5.93 11.07 12.24
CA THR A 118 6.48 9.95 13.03
C THR A 118 5.40 9.14 13.74
N VAL A 119 4.42 9.82 14.36
CA VAL A 119 3.31 9.16 15.07
C VAL A 119 2.47 8.31 14.11
N PRO A 120 2.01 8.83 12.94
CA PRO A 120 1.31 8.01 11.96
C PRO A 120 2.14 6.81 11.44
N LEU A 121 3.45 6.98 11.24
CA LEU A 121 4.33 5.87 10.82
C LEU A 121 4.37 4.75 11.86
N ILE A 122 4.61 5.08 13.14
CA ILE A 122 4.63 4.10 14.23
C ILE A 122 3.27 3.40 14.35
N GLN A 123 2.18 4.16 14.24
CA GLN A 123 0.83 3.58 14.29
C GLN A 123 0.56 2.65 13.09
N THR A 124 1.10 2.97 11.90
CA THR A 124 1.03 2.11 10.71
C THR A 124 1.79 0.80 10.94
N VAL A 125 2.96 0.83 11.56
CA VAL A 125 3.72 -0.38 11.91
C VAL A 125 2.90 -1.28 12.83
N LYS A 126 2.30 -0.72 13.89
CA LYS A 126 1.42 -1.48 14.80
C LYS A 126 0.25 -2.14 14.06
N HIS A 127 -0.34 -1.42 13.12
CA HIS A 127 -1.43 -1.93 12.30
C HIS A 127 -0.98 -3.12 11.44
N LEU A 128 0.20 -3.01 10.81
CA LEU A 128 0.76 -4.10 10.01
C LEU A 128 1.09 -5.34 10.86
N GLU A 129 1.62 -5.17 12.07
CA GLU A 129 1.86 -6.28 13.01
C GLU A 129 0.55 -6.97 13.42
N ALA A 130 -0.52 -6.20 13.67
CA ALA A 130 -1.83 -6.76 13.97
C ALA A 130 -2.38 -7.57 12.78
N CYS A 131 -2.27 -7.04 11.56
CA CYS A 131 -2.65 -7.74 10.34
C CYS A 131 -1.83 -9.02 10.12
N GLN A 132 -0.51 -8.99 10.36
CA GLN A 132 0.36 -10.16 10.28
C GLN A 132 -0.08 -11.24 11.27
N SER A 133 -0.40 -10.87 12.52
CA SER A 133 -0.89 -11.80 13.54
C SER A 133 -2.22 -12.46 13.14
N ILE A 134 -3.15 -11.70 12.57
CA ILE A 134 -4.42 -12.22 12.05
C ILE A 134 -4.18 -13.24 10.93
N LEU A 135 -3.29 -12.91 9.98
CA LEU A 135 -2.94 -13.80 8.88
C LEU A 135 -2.27 -15.10 9.37
N CYS A 136 -1.32 -15.01 10.30
CA CYS A 136 -0.67 -16.18 10.90
C CYS A 136 -1.70 -17.11 11.57
N ASN A 137 -2.65 -16.53 12.31
CA ASN A 137 -3.75 -17.30 12.92
C ASN A 137 -4.65 -17.96 11.88
N LEU A 138 -4.92 -17.31 10.75
CA LEU A 138 -5.69 -17.88 9.65
C LEU A 138 -4.96 -19.05 8.99
N VAL A 139 -3.66 -18.90 8.72
CA VAL A 139 -2.82 -19.97 8.15
C VAL A 139 -2.79 -21.18 9.09
N LYS A 140 -2.58 -20.99 10.40
CA LYS A 140 -2.66 -22.08 11.40
C LYS A 140 -4.02 -22.77 11.46
N LYS A 141 -5.12 -22.05 11.21
CA LYS A 141 -6.46 -22.65 11.12
C LYS A 141 -6.57 -23.51 9.86
N LYS A 142 -5.99 -23.06 8.74
CA LYS A 142 -5.96 -23.82 7.48
C LYS A 142 -5.06 -25.06 7.57
N ASP A 143 -3.93 -24.98 8.24
CA ASP A 143 -3.08 -26.16 8.48
C ASP A 143 -3.82 -27.24 9.29
N ARG A 144 -4.59 -26.84 10.31
CA ARG A 144 -5.44 -27.78 11.07
C ARG A 144 -6.53 -28.42 10.22
N GLU A 145 -7.18 -27.65 9.35
CA GLU A 145 -8.17 -28.16 8.39
C GLU A 145 -7.55 -29.17 7.41
N LEU A 146 -6.32 -28.92 6.95
CA LEU A 146 -5.57 -29.85 6.10
C LEU A 146 -5.14 -31.11 6.84
N GLU A 147 -4.72 -31.01 8.11
CA GLU A 147 -4.41 -32.16 8.97
C GLU A 147 -5.65 -33.04 9.19
N GLU A 148 -6.81 -32.43 9.48
CA GLU A 148 -8.10 -33.13 9.61
C GLU A 148 -8.49 -33.83 8.30
N TYR A 149 -8.34 -33.15 7.15
CA TYR A 149 -8.60 -33.76 5.84
C TYR A 149 -7.70 -34.98 5.57
N LYS A 150 -6.40 -34.89 5.88
CA LYS A 150 -5.46 -36.00 5.73
C LYS A 150 -5.86 -37.20 6.60
N LEU A 151 -6.39 -36.96 7.80
CA LEU A 151 -6.84 -38.00 8.72
C LEU A 151 -8.16 -38.67 8.26
N GLU A 152 -9.13 -37.89 7.77
CA GLU A 152 -10.46 -38.40 7.43
C GLU A 152 -10.61 -38.93 5.99
N LYS A 153 -10.02 -38.24 4.99
CA LYS A 153 -10.43 -38.34 3.58
C LYS A 153 -9.30 -38.77 2.63
N GLY A 154 -8.11 -39.00 3.17
CA GLY A 154 -6.95 -39.51 2.43
C GLY A 154 -6.11 -38.42 1.75
N LEU A 155 -5.10 -38.86 1.00
CA LEU A 155 -4.08 -38.00 0.42
C LEU A 155 -4.63 -37.11 -0.70
N ILE A 156 -4.12 -35.89 -0.78
CA ILE A 156 -4.39 -34.96 -1.89
C ILE A 156 -3.82 -35.57 -3.18
N SER A 157 -4.61 -35.63 -4.25
CA SER A 157 -4.22 -36.31 -5.51
C SER A 157 -3.19 -35.54 -6.35
N ARG A 158 -2.79 -34.36 -5.89
CA ARG A 158 -2.00 -33.35 -6.61
C ARG A 158 -0.89 -32.89 -5.69
N ASP A 159 0.32 -33.36 -5.94
CA ASP A 159 1.47 -33.12 -5.07
C ASP A 159 1.87 -31.64 -5.05
N ASP A 160 1.57 -30.89 -6.11
CA ASP A 160 1.80 -29.44 -6.24
C ASP A 160 0.91 -28.59 -5.30
N LEU A 161 -0.16 -29.17 -4.76
CA LEU A 161 -1.06 -28.50 -3.82
C LEU A 161 -0.74 -28.81 -2.35
N ILE A 162 0.27 -29.66 -2.10
CA ILE A 162 0.68 -30.01 -0.74
C ILE A 162 1.57 -28.89 -0.21
N THR A 163 1.07 -28.16 0.77
CA THR A 163 1.85 -27.15 1.48
C THR A 163 2.53 -27.75 2.70
N GLU A 164 3.73 -27.26 2.99
CA GLU A 164 4.38 -27.51 4.28
C GLU A 164 3.61 -26.81 5.40
N ARG A 165 3.74 -27.32 6.61
CA ARG A 165 3.12 -26.72 7.79
C ARG A 165 3.79 -25.36 8.06
N PHE A 166 2.97 -24.36 8.35
CA PHE A 166 3.47 -23.03 8.65
C PHE A 166 4.22 -23.00 9.99
N ASP A 167 5.41 -22.41 9.97
CA ASP A 167 6.25 -22.17 11.15
C ASP A 167 6.43 -20.68 11.40
N ASP A 168 5.75 -20.18 12.43
CA ASP A 168 5.84 -18.79 12.88
C ASP A 168 7.26 -18.37 13.28
N ALA A 169 8.13 -19.31 13.65
CA ALA A 169 9.50 -18.98 14.08
C ALA A 169 10.31 -18.30 12.98
N MET A 170 9.98 -18.55 11.71
CA MET A 170 10.61 -17.89 10.56
C MET A 170 10.39 -16.38 10.53
N LEU A 171 9.32 -15.89 11.17
CA LEU A 171 9.01 -14.45 11.23
C LEU A 171 9.78 -13.71 12.34
N ASN A 172 10.45 -14.43 13.23
CA ASN A 172 11.17 -13.87 14.38
C ASN A 172 12.66 -13.61 14.13
N ASN A 173 13.12 -13.68 12.88
CA ASN A 173 14.48 -13.27 12.51
C ASN A 173 14.58 -11.74 12.55
N ILE A 174 14.77 -11.21 13.75
CA ILE A 174 14.90 -9.78 14.00
C ILE A 174 16.35 -9.37 13.70
N ASP A 175 16.54 -8.49 12.72
CA ASP A 175 17.82 -7.81 12.49
C ASP A 175 17.98 -6.69 13.52
N ASP A 176 19.16 -6.58 14.13
CA ASP A 176 19.54 -5.55 15.12
C ASP A 176 19.44 -4.12 14.56
N LYS A 177 19.42 -3.97 13.24
CA LYS A 177 19.22 -2.67 12.56
C LYS A 177 17.76 -2.21 12.54
N SER A 178 16.81 -3.08 12.89
CA SER A 178 15.38 -2.81 12.85
C SER A 178 14.82 -2.51 14.25
N MET A 179 13.77 -1.68 14.33
CA MET A 179 13.09 -1.38 15.60
C MET A 179 12.00 -2.41 15.96
N MET A 180 12.07 -3.63 15.40
CA MET A 180 11.04 -4.67 15.60
C MET A 180 10.99 -5.17 17.05
N ASN A 181 12.08 -5.06 17.80
CA ASN A 181 12.11 -5.34 19.24
C ASN A 181 11.35 -4.28 20.06
N VAL A 182 11.36 -3.01 19.63
CA VAL A 182 10.66 -1.91 20.31
C VAL A 182 9.18 -1.94 19.95
N PHE A 183 8.85 -1.99 18.66
CA PHE A 183 7.45 -1.93 18.19
C PHE A 183 6.73 -3.28 18.34
N GLY A 184 7.39 -4.42 18.14
CA GLY A 184 6.72 -5.71 18.18
C GLY A 184 6.52 -6.31 19.59
N GLN A 185 7.38 -5.96 20.55
CA GLN A 185 7.46 -6.71 21.83
C GLN A 185 7.24 -5.85 23.09
N SER A 186 7.42 -4.53 23.02
CA SER A 186 7.37 -3.68 24.21
C SER A 186 5.96 -3.18 24.54
N LYS A 187 5.27 -3.88 25.45
CA LYS A 187 4.00 -3.40 26.03
C LYS A 187 4.12 -2.02 26.72
N PRO A 188 5.17 -1.74 27.53
CA PRO A 188 5.31 -0.45 28.19
C PRO A 188 5.44 0.72 27.21
N PHE A 189 6.10 0.51 26.08
CA PHE A 189 6.19 1.50 25.01
C PHE A 189 4.80 1.85 24.49
N TRP A 190 4.02 0.83 24.11
CA TRP A 190 2.68 1.05 23.56
C TRP A 190 1.71 1.69 24.55
N ASP A 191 1.77 1.32 25.83
CA ASP A 191 0.93 1.92 26.87
C ASP A 191 1.23 3.42 27.03
N SER A 192 2.52 3.80 27.00
CA SER A 192 2.93 5.19 27.06
C SER A 192 2.59 5.95 25.77
N PHE A 193 2.86 5.35 24.61
CA PHE A 193 2.63 5.95 23.31
C PHE A 193 1.13 6.21 23.07
N THR A 194 0.28 5.23 23.38
CA THR A 194 -1.18 5.37 23.26
C THR A 194 -1.74 6.38 24.27
N ARG A 195 -1.17 6.49 25.48
CA ARG A 195 -1.55 7.53 26.44
C ARG A 195 -1.25 8.94 25.91
N GLN A 196 -0.15 9.11 25.19
CA GLN A 196 0.32 10.42 24.76
C GLN A 196 -0.28 10.87 23.41
N TYR A 197 -0.50 9.94 22.48
CA TYR A 197 -0.88 10.25 21.10
C TYR A 197 -2.21 9.62 20.65
N GLY A 198 -2.89 8.88 21.55
CA GLY A 198 -4.14 8.20 21.26
C GLY A 198 -4.00 6.91 20.47
N THR A 199 -5.12 6.19 20.32
CA THR A 199 -5.21 4.94 19.55
C THR A 199 -5.71 5.24 18.14
N ILE A 200 -5.10 4.68 17.09
CA ILE A 200 -5.75 4.64 15.77
C ILE A 200 -6.84 3.56 15.83
N GLU A 201 -8.10 3.97 15.75
CA GLU A 201 -9.24 3.09 15.47
C GLU A 201 -9.35 2.81 13.97
N THR A 202 -8.33 2.16 13.40
CA THR A 202 -8.52 1.53 12.08
C THR A 202 -9.30 0.26 12.33
N LYS A 203 -10.58 0.27 11.97
CA LYS A 203 -11.42 -0.92 11.93
C LYS A 203 -10.76 -1.92 10.99
N ILE A 204 -10.04 -2.87 11.55
CA ILE A 204 -9.71 -4.10 10.81
C ILE A 204 -11.05 -4.80 10.69
N GLU A 205 -11.69 -4.70 9.53
CA GLU A 205 -12.91 -5.45 9.28
C GLU A 205 -12.56 -6.93 9.45
N ASP A 206 -13.19 -7.58 10.43
CA ASP A 206 -13.13 -9.02 10.56
C ASP A 206 -13.53 -9.61 9.22
N ILE A 207 -12.63 -10.41 8.63
CA ILE A 207 -12.93 -11.19 7.43
C ILE A 207 -14.11 -12.08 7.80
N LYS A 208 -15.32 -11.70 7.38
CA LYS A 208 -16.50 -12.56 7.47
C LYS A 208 -16.16 -13.82 6.69
N MET A 209 -15.98 -14.92 7.40
CA MET A 209 -15.90 -16.23 6.75
C MET A 209 -17.24 -16.48 6.08
N ASP A 210 -17.29 -16.34 4.76
CA ASP A 210 -18.40 -16.88 4.01
C ASP A 210 -18.47 -18.39 4.30
N PRO A 211 -19.64 -18.92 4.71
CA PRO A 211 -19.82 -20.34 4.93
C PRO A 211 -19.39 -21.11 3.68
N TRP A 212 -18.41 -22.01 3.83
CA TRP A 212 -17.92 -22.83 2.73
C TRP A 212 -19.05 -23.73 2.19
N ASN A 213 -19.54 -23.40 1.00
CA ASN A 213 -20.41 -24.19 0.10
C ASN A 213 -21.78 -24.66 0.63
N HIS A 214 -22.85 -24.03 0.16
CA HIS A 214 -24.13 -24.72 -0.12
C HIS A 214 -24.19 -25.35 -1.52
N MET A 215 -23.20 -25.11 -2.39
CA MET A 215 -23.16 -25.77 -3.70
C MET A 215 -22.58 -27.16 -3.58
N LYS A 216 -23.46 -28.17 -3.60
CA LYS A 216 -23.12 -29.57 -3.86
C LYS A 216 -22.38 -29.66 -5.20
N ARG A 217 -21.05 -29.60 -5.18
CA ARG A 217 -20.24 -29.90 -6.36
C ARG A 217 -20.53 -31.35 -6.74
N LYS A 218 -21.24 -31.57 -7.86
CA LYS A 218 -21.44 -32.89 -8.42
C LYS A 218 -20.08 -33.50 -8.72
N ARG A 219 -19.69 -34.52 -7.94
CA ARG A 219 -18.48 -35.31 -8.17
C ARG A 219 -18.62 -35.94 -9.56
N LYS A 220 -17.78 -35.52 -10.53
CA LYS A 220 -17.66 -36.26 -11.79
C LYS A 220 -16.98 -37.59 -11.45
N VAL A 221 -17.78 -38.64 -11.34
CA VAL A 221 -17.30 -40.02 -11.25
C VAL A 221 -16.77 -40.38 -12.63
N TYR A 222 -15.45 -40.45 -12.79
CA TYR A 222 -14.87 -41.08 -13.97
C TYR A 222 -15.10 -42.59 -13.84
N SER A 223 -15.97 -43.15 -14.66
CA SER A 223 -16.15 -44.60 -14.70
C SER A 223 -14.85 -45.22 -15.21
N ALA A 224 -14.27 -46.14 -14.45
CA ALA A 224 -13.17 -46.99 -14.89
C ALA A 224 -13.67 -47.95 -15.98
N LYS A 225 -13.77 -47.47 -17.22
CA LYS A 225 -13.76 -48.32 -18.40
C LYS A 225 -12.52 -47.96 -19.19
N THR A 226 -11.42 -48.56 -18.78
CA THR A 226 -10.19 -48.65 -19.56
C THR A 226 -10.56 -49.16 -20.94
N ALA A 227 -10.40 -48.33 -21.97
CA ALA A 227 -10.58 -48.76 -23.34
C ALA A 227 -9.50 -49.81 -23.64
N ILE A 228 -9.92 -51.06 -23.81
CA ILE A 228 -9.05 -52.14 -24.29
C ILE A 228 -8.60 -51.73 -25.69
N LYS A 229 -7.36 -51.27 -25.83
CA LYS A 229 -6.71 -51.15 -27.14
C LYS A 229 -6.69 -52.55 -27.75
N LYS A 230 -7.53 -52.79 -28.77
CA LYS A 230 -7.43 -53.99 -29.62
C LYS A 230 -6.04 -53.99 -30.26
N GLY A 231 -5.15 -54.84 -29.77
CA GLY A 231 -3.89 -55.14 -30.43
C GLY A 231 -4.16 -55.71 -31.82
N LYS A 232 -3.43 -55.25 -32.83
CA LYS A 232 -3.38 -55.87 -34.15
C LYS A 232 -2.81 -57.30 -33.99
N GLY A 233 -3.69 -58.28 -33.94
CA GLY A 233 -3.31 -59.69 -34.05
C GLY A 233 -2.88 -59.99 -35.48
N ILE A 234 -1.67 -60.54 -35.61
CA ILE A 234 -1.08 -61.06 -36.84
C ILE A 234 -1.96 -62.22 -37.33
N ASN A 235 -2.41 -62.15 -38.58
CA ASN A 235 -3.14 -63.24 -39.23
C ASN A 235 -2.11 -64.26 -39.74
N TYR A 236 -2.20 -65.50 -39.27
CA TYR A 236 -1.51 -66.62 -39.92
C TYR A 236 -2.55 -67.36 -40.77
N ASP A 237 -2.36 -67.27 -42.09
CA ASP A 237 -3.11 -68.03 -43.08
C ASP A 237 -2.89 -69.53 -42.84
N LYS A 238 -3.98 -70.26 -42.67
CA LYS A 238 -3.97 -71.72 -42.79
C LYS A 238 -4.16 -72.06 -44.27
N GLU A 239 -3.06 -72.30 -44.97
CA GLU A 239 -3.09 -73.10 -46.19
C GLU A 239 -3.43 -74.56 -45.85
N LYS A 240 -4.31 -75.14 -46.66
CA LYS A 240 -4.74 -76.54 -46.63
C LYS A 240 -3.66 -77.44 -47.26
N SER A 241 -3.53 -78.66 -46.75
CA SER A 241 -3.18 -79.84 -47.55
C SER A 241 -3.62 -81.11 -46.81
N GLU A 242 -4.70 -81.72 -47.31
CA GLU A 242 -4.68 -83.14 -47.70
C GLU A 242 -4.49 -83.16 -49.22
#